data_AF-A0A8S3Q736-F1
#
_entry.id   AF-A0A8S3Q736-F1
#
_cell.length_a   1.000
_cell.length_b   1.000
_cell.length_c   1.000
_cell.angle_alpha   90.00
_cell.angle_beta   90.00
_cell.angle_gamma   90.00
#
_symmetry.space_group_name_H-M   'P 1'
#
loop_
_entity.id
_entity.type
_entity.pdbx_description
1 polymer ?
#
loop_
_entity_poly.entity_id
_entity_poly.type
_entity_poly.pdbx_seq_one_letter_code
_entity_poly.pdbx_strand_id
1 'polypeptide(L)'
;MFWPNDETLRSILRRMTETGKIHKTDLIKLWQQKQFVHHIPGDDYKEFIIQVLVHLDILVLPKRYSGHDETHVDYFLVPCTVKHKMPMFFLDDKSFANRTIALVYHIRQSSIPSALSFKLIGAVSGIWPIKEVNERPLLYHSSAVLCVDSQTEFRIMVEDNRIVVYLTNMSSRSCISPDIAASIQDCLTVTLQAVLKFYLISIGKNHQQVNVSNLFHIEVGEVCCRSPCVISISKAKQTHEWVCNNGNTHFSRDPLLWIFNKTHQECSSNCPGLDESVLTMSPSEQHLSRLAYQLNIQSCRELIINLGIQLNDWEDIEYSYTRMPLIIKIMALNFWKTKNIVGRPNKSFNNLLDALKAVGDTRHLLCKVFREYTHLLDIADVRLQSSTDDVLQGLPKNLGNCAIPLGIELGISVSSIEETMTRHPRDMYNQISDILRKWKTSTCSRKVKPTIYKLMLALERVHTGGLDYLKDIYLGQ
;
A
#
# COMPACT_ATOMS: atom_id res chain seq x y z
N MET A 1 -29.35 28.70 30.29
CA MET A 1 -27.92 28.30 30.26
C MET A 1 -27.87 26.90 30.87
N PHE A 2 -27.82 25.85 30.03
CA PHE A 2 -28.14 24.45 30.42
C PHE A 2 -26.95 23.68 31.03
N TRP A 3 -25.77 24.30 31.09
CA TRP A 3 -24.55 23.64 31.54
C TRP A 3 -24.31 23.93 33.03
N PRO A 4 -24.19 22.91 33.88
CA PRO A 4 -23.89 23.13 35.29
C PRO A 4 -22.57 23.90 35.47
N ASN A 5 -22.52 24.76 36.48
CA ASN A 5 -21.29 25.47 36.90
C ASN A 5 -20.24 24.54 37.55
N ASP A 6 -20.29 23.25 37.25
CA ASP A 6 -19.39 22.24 37.76
C ASP A 6 -18.00 22.41 37.11
N GLU A 7 -16.99 22.64 37.93
CA GLU A 7 -15.59 22.78 37.51
C GLU A 7 -15.10 21.54 36.74
N THR A 8 -15.63 20.36 37.08
CA THR A 8 -15.33 19.08 36.43
C THR A 8 -15.77 19.10 34.96
N LEU A 9 -17.02 19.50 34.69
CA LEU A 9 -17.55 19.58 33.33
C LEU A 9 -16.75 20.58 32.50
N ARG A 10 -16.47 21.76 33.07
CA ARG A 10 -15.69 22.81 32.40
C ARG A 10 -14.28 22.32 32.07
N SER A 11 -13.64 21.58 32.97
CA SER A 11 -12.31 20.99 32.76
C SER A 11 -12.32 19.96 31.63
N ILE A 12 -13.28 19.04 31.63
CA ILE A 12 -13.40 18.00 30.59
C ILE A 12 -13.66 18.63 29.21
N LEU A 13 -14.61 19.56 29.12
CA LEU A 13 -14.91 20.25 27.85
C LEU A 13 -13.74 21.08 27.34
N ARG A 14 -12.97 21.72 28.23
CA ARG A 14 -11.76 22.46 27.87
C ARG A 14 -10.72 21.54 27.26
N ARG A 15 -10.42 20.42 27.93
CA ARG A 15 -9.47 19.41 27.42
C ARG A 15 -9.92 18.84 26.07
N MET A 16 -11.19 18.50 25.91
CA MET A 16 -11.73 18.04 24.62
C MET A 16 -11.57 19.10 23.53
N THR A 17 -11.79 20.37 23.84
CA THR A 17 -11.63 21.47 22.87
C THR A 17 -10.16 21.70 22.46
N GLU A 18 -9.23 21.43 23.38
CA GLU A 18 -7.79 21.64 23.22
C GLU A 18 -7.07 20.44 22.58
N THR A 19 -7.52 19.21 22.83
CA THR A 19 -6.83 17.99 22.39
C THR A 19 -7.69 17.09 21.51
N GLY A 20 -9.01 17.27 21.50
CA GLY A 20 -9.93 16.34 20.86
C GLY A 20 -9.96 14.96 21.51
N LYS A 21 -9.50 14.80 22.77
CA LYS A 21 -9.52 13.53 23.51
C LYS A 21 -10.53 13.57 24.66
N ILE A 22 -11.22 12.45 24.89
CA ILE A 22 -12.01 12.21 26.10
C ILE A 22 -11.69 10.83 26.67
N HIS A 23 -11.32 10.78 27.96
CA HIS A 23 -11.13 9.50 28.65
C HIS A 23 -12.48 8.84 28.96
N LYS A 24 -12.54 7.50 28.92
CA LYS A 24 -13.77 6.75 29.26
C LYS A 24 -14.20 7.06 30.68
N THR A 25 -13.26 7.10 31.62
CA THR A 25 -13.51 7.49 33.02
C THR A 25 -14.14 8.87 33.15
N ASP A 26 -13.72 9.84 32.35
CA ASP A 26 -14.27 11.19 32.39
C ASP A 26 -15.65 11.28 31.72
N LEU A 27 -15.91 10.47 30.68
CA LEU A 27 -17.25 10.31 30.12
C LEU A 27 -18.23 9.70 31.15
N ILE A 28 -17.80 8.69 31.90
CA ILE A 28 -18.60 8.07 32.97
C ILE A 28 -18.86 9.08 34.09
N LYS A 29 -17.85 9.86 34.50
CA LYS A 29 -18.02 10.93 35.51
C LYS A 29 -19.04 11.97 35.07
N LEU A 30 -19.04 12.36 33.79
CA LEU A 30 -20.06 13.28 33.25
C LEU A 30 -21.46 12.71 33.41
N TRP A 31 -21.67 11.43 33.08
CA TRP A 31 -22.96 10.79 33.17
C TRP A 31 -23.42 10.48 34.61
N GLN A 32 -22.50 10.47 35.58
CA GLN A 32 -22.81 10.34 37.01
C GLN A 32 -23.25 11.65 37.67
N GLN A 33 -23.13 12.80 36.99
CA GLN A 33 -23.60 14.07 37.55
C GLN A 33 -25.12 14.06 37.73
N LYS A 34 -25.63 14.78 38.74
CA LYS A 34 -27.05 14.80 39.13
C LYS A 34 -27.98 15.13 37.95
N GLN A 35 -27.51 15.90 36.98
CA GLN A 35 -28.25 16.32 35.80
C GLN A 35 -28.44 15.20 34.77
N PHE A 36 -27.58 14.17 34.77
CA PHE A 36 -27.57 13.11 33.76
C PHE A 36 -27.89 11.72 34.34
N VAL A 37 -27.66 11.49 35.64
CA VAL A 37 -27.77 10.18 36.28
C VAL A 37 -29.16 9.55 36.15
N HIS A 38 -30.21 10.38 36.11
CA HIS A 38 -31.60 9.91 35.93
C HIS A 38 -31.93 9.54 34.48
N HIS A 39 -31.14 9.99 33.51
CA HIS A 39 -31.36 9.77 32.07
C HIS A 39 -30.50 8.64 31.51
N ILE A 40 -29.42 8.27 32.20
CA ILE A 40 -28.46 7.23 31.76
C ILE A 40 -28.29 6.20 32.89
N PRO A 41 -29.26 5.28 33.07
CA PRO A 41 -29.27 4.35 34.20
C PRO A 41 -28.34 3.15 33.99
N GLY A 42 -27.51 2.83 34.99
CA GLY A 42 -26.68 1.62 35.01
C GLY A 42 -25.43 1.69 34.12
N ASP A 43 -24.48 0.80 34.34
CA ASP A 43 -23.21 0.78 33.58
C ASP A 43 -23.36 0.12 32.21
N ASP A 44 -24.23 -0.88 32.07
CA ASP A 44 -24.52 -1.53 30.78
C ASP A 44 -25.11 -0.54 29.75
N TYR A 45 -25.98 0.37 30.19
CA TYR A 45 -26.58 1.37 29.31
C TYR A 45 -25.56 2.44 28.89
N LYS A 46 -24.61 2.80 29.77
CA LYS A 46 -23.49 3.70 29.42
C LYS A 46 -22.61 3.08 28.35
N GLU A 47 -22.29 1.79 28.46
CA GLU A 47 -21.51 1.08 27.45
C GLU A 47 -22.24 1.02 26.11
N PHE A 48 -23.55 0.75 26.14
CA PHE A 48 -24.39 0.81 24.94
C PHE A 48 -24.37 2.19 24.28
N ILE A 49 -24.50 3.28 25.05
CA ILE A 49 -24.39 4.65 24.50
C ILE A 49 -23.01 4.89 23.88
N ILE A 50 -21.93 4.44 24.52
CA ILE A 50 -20.58 4.54 23.95
C ILE A 50 -20.53 3.85 22.58
N GLN A 51 -21.05 2.62 22.47
CA GLN A 51 -21.09 1.89 21.20
C GLN A 51 -21.91 2.63 20.14
N VAL A 52 -23.05 3.23 20.51
CA VAL A 52 -23.84 4.07 19.60
C VAL A 52 -23.05 5.30 19.14
N LEU A 53 -22.36 5.99 20.05
CA LEU A 53 -21.56 7.17 19.70
C LEU A 53 -20.36 6.83 18.81
N VAL A 54 -19.76 5.65 18.99
CA VAL A 54 -18.73 5.10 18.10
C VAL A 54 -19.32 4.76 16.73
N HIS A 55 -20.47 4.10 16.70
CA HIS A 55 -21.17 3.75 15.47
C HIS A 55 -21.60 4.97 14.64
N LEU A 56 -21.88 6.11 15.30
CA LEU A 56 -22.25 7.36 14.66
C LEU A 56 -21.04 8.22 14.20
N ASP A 57 -19.81 7.76 14.41
CA ASP A 57 -18.55 8.49 14.21
C ASP A 57 -18.41 9.77 15.05
N ILE A 58 -19.11 9.83 16.19
CA ILE A 58 -18.98 10.95 17.15
C ILE A 58 -17.74 10.72 18.03
N LEU A 59 -17.63 9.50 18.54
CA LEU A 59 -16.43 9.00 19.20
C LEU A 59 -15.65 8.16 18.20
N VAL A 60 -14.34 8.35 18.16
CA VAL A 60 -13.46 7.59 17.28
C VAL A 60 -12.48 6.83 18.14
N LEU A 61 -12.42 5.52 17.93
CA LEU A 61 -11.42 4.67 18.55
C LEU A 61 -10.07 4.93 17.85
N PRO A 62 -9.05 5.44 18.56
CA PRO A 62 -7.75 5.66 17.94
C PRO A 62 -7.16 4.31 17.49
N LYS A 63 -6.47 4.30 16.34
CA LYS A 63 -5.72 3.12 15.93
C LYS A 63 -4.63 2.79 16.95
N ARG A 64 -4.55 1.51 17.32
CA ARG A 64 -3.66 0.99 18.36
C ARG A 64 -2.30 0.66 17.77
N TYR A 65 -1.29 1.53 17.90
CA TYR A 65 0.12 1.15 17.82
C TYR A 65 0.99 2.11 18.65
N SER A 66 1.37 1.66 19.85
CA SER A 66 2.62 2.07 20.51
C SER A 66 3.31 0.78 20.92
N GLY A 67 4.47 0.49 20.31
CA GLY A 67 5.13 -0.82 20.28
C GLY A 67 5.70 -1.34 21.60
N HIS A 68 5.13 -1.03 22.76
CA HIS A 68 5.60 -1.59 24.03
C HIS A 68 4.54 -2.09 25.01
N ASP A 69 3.24 -1.87 24.77
CA ASP A 69 2.21 -2.52 25.57
C ASP A 69 0.91 -2.58 24.77
N GLU A 70 0.15 -3.67 24.91
CA GLU A 70 -1.30 -3.67 24.71
C GLU A 70 -1.98 -2.80 25.80
N THR A 71 -1.51 -1.57 26.00
CA THR A 71 -2.14 -0.64 26.91
C THR A 71 -3.51 -0.32 26.32
N HIS A 72 -4.55 -0.76 27.02
CA HIS A 72 -5.91 -0.31 26.78
C HIS A 72 -5.90 1.22 26.72
N VAL A 73 -6.08 1.77 25.51
CA VAL A 73 -6.25 3.20 25.33
C VAL A 73 -7.60 3.56 25.93
N ASP A 74 -7.59 4.07 27.17
CA ASP A 74 -8.78 4.46 27.91
C ASP A 74 -9.32 5.84 27.46
N TYR A 75 -9.19 6.16 26.17
CA TYR A 75 -9.70 7.41 25.61
C TYR A 75 -10.24 7.23 24.18
N PHE A 76 -11.14 8.14 23.83
CA PHE A 76 -11.70 8.30 22.49
C PHE A 76 -11.21 9.63 21.89
N LEU A 77 -11.09 9.66 20.57
CA LEU A 77 -10.96 10.89 19.81
C LEU A 77 -12.35 11.47 19.52
N VAL A 78 -12.47 12.80 19.59
CA VAL A 78 -13.70 13.55 19.35
C VAL A 78 -13.40 14.75 18.42
N PRO A 79 -13.07 14.51 17.14
CA PRO A 79 -12.54 15.56 16.25
C PRO A 79 -13.44 16.79 16.11
N CYS A 80 -14.76 16.61 16.24
CA CYS A 80 -15.75 17.70 16.13
C CYS A 80 -15.67 18.72 17.27
N THR A 81 -14.96 18.43 18.36
CA THR A 81 -14.84 19.33 19.53
C THR A 81 -13.66 20.29 19.41
N VAL A 82 -12.72 20.01 18.51
CA VAL A 82 -11.49 20.78 18.35
C VAL A 82 -11.77 22.10 17.66
N LYS A 83 -11.40 23.21 18.31
CA LYS A 83 -11.65 24.57 17.80
C LYS A 83 -10.42 25.30 17.27
N HIS A 84 -9.23 24.84 17.65
CA HIS A 84 -8.00 25.53 17.28
C HIS A 84 -7.59 25.16 15.85
N LYS A 85 -7.22 26.16 15.05
CA LYS A 85 -6.73 25.98 13.68
C LYS A 85 -5.28 25.47 13.70
N MET A 86 -4.88 24.76 12.65
CA MET A 86 -3.49 24.35 12.50
C MET A 86 -2.60 25.59 12.35
N PRO A 87 -1.51 25.71 13.14
CA PRO A 87 -0.58 26.81 12.99
C PRO A 87 0.08 26.82 11.61
N MET A 88 0.18 27.99 10.98
CA MET A 88 0.79 28.15 9.65
C MET A 88 2.27 27.78 9.61
N PHE A 89 2.99 27.84 10.74
CA PHE A 89 4.42 27.50 10.77
C PHE A 89 4.70 26.05 10.35
N PHE A 90 3.72 25.15 10.48
CA PHE A 90 3.80 23.78 9.98
C PHE A 90 3.89 23.68 8.45
N LEU A 91 3.67 24.77 7.72
CA LEU A 91 3.80 24.91 6.27
C LEU A 91 4.95 25.86 5.87
N ASP A 92 5.55 26.57 6.83
CA ASP A 92 6.52 27.65 6.56
C ASP A 92 7.98 27.18 6.52
N ASP A 93 8.24 25.92 6.87
CA ASP A 93 9.57 25.33 6.77
C ASP A 93 9.93 25.12 5.29
N LYS A 94 10.97 25.79 4.79
CA LYS A 94 11.46 25.60 3.41
C LYS A 94 11.80 24.14 3.11
N SER A 95 12.21 23.37 4.12
CA SER A 95 12.49 21.96 3.95
C SER A 95 11.21 21.11 3.79
N PHE A 96 10.04 21.61 4.18
CA PHE A 96 8.75 20.94 3.96
C PHE A 96 8.49 20.75 2.47
N ALA A 97 8.66 21.80 1.65
CA ALA A 97 8.42 21.71 0.21
C ALA A 97 9.28 20.66 -0.50
N ASN A 98 10.54 20.48 -0.07
CA ASN A 98 11.46 19.49 -0.64
C ASN A 98 11.16 18.04 -0.17
N ARG A 99 10.32 17.90 0.84
CA ARG A 99 10.01 16.63 1.52
C ARG A 99 8.60 16.13 1.27
N THR A 100 7.78 16.93 0.58
CA THR A 100 6.33 16.73 0.52
C THR A 100 5.81 16.69 -0.91
N ILE A 101 4.90 15.75 -1.16
CA ILE A 101 4.01 15.74 -2.33
C ILE A 101 2.57 16.00 -1.90
N ALA A 102 1.74 16.53 -2.80
CA ALA A 102 0.37 16.93 -2.51
C ALA A 102 -0.64 16.18 -3.37
N LEU A 103 -1.80 15.91 -2.79
CA LEU A 103 -2.99 15.34 -3.44
C LEU A 103 -4.18 16.21 -3.04
N VAL A 104 -5.00 16.60 -4.01
CA VAL A 104 -6.15 17.48 -3.75
C VAL A 104 -7.42 16.85 -4.31
N TYR A 105 -8.41 16.69 -3.44
CA TYR A 105 -9.78 16.35 -3.82
C TYR A 105 -10.60 17.62 -3.91
N HIS A 106 -11.10 17.93 -5.09
CA HIS A 106 -12.01 19.05 -5.32
C HIS A 106 -13.44 18.56 -5.35
N ILE A 107 -14.19 18.86 -4.30
CA ILE A 107 -15.58 18.44 -4.15
C ILE A 107 -16.46 19.35 -5.01
N ARG A 108 -17.27 18.73 -5.88
CA ARG A 108 -18.07 19.49 -6.86
C ARG A 108 -19.28 20.20 -6.28
N GLN A 109 -19.58 19.97 -5.00
CA GLN A 109 -20.71 20.61 -4.32
C GLN A 109 -20.30 22.00 -3.85
N SER A 110 -21.25 22.94 -3.91
CA SER A 110 -21.06 24.34 -3.49
C SER A 110 -20.85 24.51 -1.99
N SER A 111 -21.23 23.52 -1.17
CA SER A 111 -21.05 23.56 0.28
C SER A 111 -20.70 22.18 0.80
N ILE A 112 -19.57 22.08 1.49
CA ILE A 112 -19.19 20.89 2.26
C ILE A 112 -19.90 20.97 3.63
N PRO A 113 -20.60 19.90 4.07
CA PRO A 113 -21.08 19.84 5.45
C PRO A 113 -19.89 20.00 6.40
N SER A 114 -20.00 20.86 7.42
CA SER A 114 -18.95 21.02 8.44
C SER A 114 -18.51 19.66 9.04
N ALA A 115 -19.46 18.73 9.05
CA ALA A 115 -19.31 17.36 9.48
C ALA A 115 -18.49 16.42 8.61
N LEU A 116 -18.26 16.77 7.34
CA LEU A 116 -17.35 16.02 6.48
C LEU A 116 -15.95 15.97 7.08
N SER A 117 -15.46 17.11 7.58
CA SER A 117 -14.09 17.22 8.07
C SER A 117 -13.82 16.28 9.24
N PHE A 118 -14.71 16.24 10.23
CA PHE A 118 -14.55 15.37 11.38
C PHE A 118 -14.86 13.90 11.11
N LYS A 119 -15.81 13.58 10.22
CA LYS A 119 -16.03 12.19 9.79
C LYS A 119 -14.85 11.64 9.01
N LEU A 120 -14.29 12.43 8.09
CA LEU A 120 -13.13 12.03 7.31
C LEU A 120 -11.90 11.84 8.21
N ILE A 121 -11.59 12.82 9.07
CA ILE A 121 -10.50 12.73 10.04
C ILE A 121 -10.70 11.53 10.97
N GLY A 122 -11.91 11.32 11.47
CA GLY A 122 -12.26 10.18 12.31
C GLY A 122 -11.97 8.86 11.61
N ALA A 123 -12.51 8.67 10.40
CA ALA A 123 -12.31 7.46 9.62
C ALA A 123 -10.82 7.18 9.34
N VAL A 124 -10.03 8.19 8.98
CA VAL A 124 -8.58 8.00 8.74
C VAL A 124 -7.80 7.77 10.02
N SER A 125 -8.21 8.34 11.15
CA SER A 125 -7.55 8.12 12.45
C SER A 125 -7.81 6.72 13.04
N GLY A 126 -8.83 6.03 12.55
CA GLY A 126 -9.01 4.60 12.78
C GLY A 126 -8.05 3.71 11.98
N ILE A 127 -7.41 4.27 10.93
CA ILE A 127 -6.49 3.57 10.02
C ILE A 127 -5.03 4.00 10.20
N TRP A 128 -4.77 5.22 10.69
CA TRP A 128 -3.43 5.69 11.02
C TRP A 128 -3.46 6.45 12.35
N PRO A 129 -2.46 6.25 13.23
CA PRO A 129 -2.41 6.97 14.48
C PRO A 129 -2.18 8.47 14.23
N ILE A 130 -2.86 9.32 15.01
CA ILE A 130 -2.60 10.76 15.01
C ILE A 130 -1.23 11.00 15.63
N LYS A 131 -0.40 11.83 14.96
CA LYS A 131 0.92 12.19 15.47
C LYS A 131 0.79 12.97 16.78
N GLU A 132 1.61 12.63 17.77
CA GLU A 132 1.69 13.35 19.03
C GLU A 132 3.03 14.07 19.17
N VAL A 133 3.01 15.29 19.67
CA VAL A 133 4.22 16.08 19.99
C VAL A 133 4.05 16.62 21.40
N ASN A 134 4.96 16.25 22.30
CA ASN A 134 4.87 16.58 23.72
C ASN A 134 3.49 16.20 24.31
N GLU A 135 3.05 14.95 24.08
CA GLU A 135 1.76 14.39 24.50
C GLU A 135 0.51 15.08 23.92
N ARG A 136 0.70 16.09 23.06
CA ARG A 136 -0.40 16.77 22.38
C ARG A 136 -0.64 16.15 21.01
N PRO A 137 -1.86 15.64 20.74
CA PRO A 137 -2.21 15.17 19.41
C PRO A 137 -2.23 16.35 18.42
N LEU A 138 -1.65 16.14 17.25
CA LEU A 138 -1.71 17.08 16.12
C LEU A 138 -3.06 16.96 15.40
N LEU A 139 -4.12 17.21 16.16
CA LEU A 139 -5.51 17.22 15.73
C LEU A 139 -6.05 18.64 15.87
N TYR A 140 -6.56 19.19 14.79
CA TYR A 140 -6.99 20.59 14.69
C TYR A 140 -8.39 20.67 14.08
N HIS A 141 -8.98 21.87 14.14
CA HIS A 141 -10.21 22.13 13.42
C HIS A 141 -10.01 21.89 11.91
N SER A 142 -10.72 20.89 11.37
CA SER A 142 -10.69 20.50 9.96
C SER A 142 -9.33 20.03 9.43
N SER A 143 -8.39 19.67 10.30
CA SER A 143 -7.12 19.07 9.86
C SER A 143 -6.50 18.13 10.90
N ALA A 144 -5.69 17.18 10.44
CA ALA A 144 -4.95 16.27 11.31
C ALA A 144 -3.62 15.87 10.66
N VAL A 145 -2.63 15.52 11.49
CA VAL A 145 -1.37 14.90 11.06
C VAL A 145 -1.34 13.46 11.56
N LEU A 146 -1.10 12.51 10.65
CA LEU A 146 -1.14 11.08 10.92
C LEU A 146 0.21 10.44 10.57
N CYS A 147 0.66 9.50 11.40
CA CYS A 147 1.88 8.74 11.14
C CYS A 147 1.59 7.56 10.22
N VAL A 148 2.36 7.43 9.14
CA VAL A 148 2.32 6.26 8.26
C VAL A 148 3.33 5.23 8.71
N ASP A 149 4.56 5.68 8.94
CA ASP A 149 5.70 4.92 9.45
C ASP A 149 6.63 5.86 10.23
N SER A 150 7.81 5.36 10.64
CA SER A 150 8.80 6.13 11.42
C SER A 150 9.40 7.33 10.69
N GLN A 151 9.29 7.40 9.35
CA GLN A 151 9.86 8.44 8.51
C GLN A 151 8.83 9.18 7.66
N THR A 152 7.60 8.69 7.60
CA THR A 152 6.56 9.18 6.69
C THR A 152 5.32 9.53 7.47
N GLU A 153 4.84 10.74 7.27
CA GLU A 153 3.58 11.23 7.82
C GLU A 153 2.71 11.78 6.69
N PHE A 154 1.40 11.72 6.86
CA PHE A 154 0.51 12.48 6.00
C PHE A 154 -0.39 13.41 6.80
N ARG A 155 -0.63 14.58 6.22
CA ARG A 155 -1.48 15.62 6.76
C ARG A 155 -2.71 15.74 5.90
N ILE A 156 -3.87 15.78 6.52
CA ILE A 156 -5.14 16.04 5.86
C ILE A 156 -5.68 17.39 6.31
N MET A 157 -6.14 18.21 5.37
CA MET A 157 -6.74 19.52 5.60
C MET A 157 -8.01 19.64 4.76
N VAL A 158 -9.12 20.03 5.39
CA VAL A 158 -10.38 20.28 4.71
C VAL A 158 -10.61 21.79 4.69
N GLU A 159 -10.64 22.37 3.50
CA GLU A 159 -10.74 23.80 3.26
C GLU A 159 -11.85 24.07 2.25
N ASP A 160 -12.89 24.82 2.62
CA ASP A 160 -14.00 25.20 1.74
C ASP A 160 -14.64 24.05 0.95
N ASN A 161 -14.26 23.86 -0.31
CA ASN A 161 -14.71 22.81 -1.23
C ASN A 161 -13.61 21.83 -1.63
N ARG A 162 -12.46 21.85 -0.94
CA ARG A 162 -11.31 20.99 -1.23
C ARG A 162 -10.82 20.24 0.01
N ILE A 163 -10.27 19.06 -0.22
CA ILE A 163 -9.50 18.31 0.78
C ILE A 163 -8.08 18.22 0.25
N VAL A 164 -7.14 18.79 0.99
CA VAL A 164 -5.71 18.78 0.67
C VAL A 164 -5.03 17.75 1.54
N VAL A 165 -4.25 16.90 0.90
CA VAL A 165 -3.47 15.84 1.55
C VAL A 165 -2.01 16.06 1.20
N TYR A 166 -1.17 16.15 2.22
CA TYR A 166 0.28 16.28 2.08
C TYR A 166 0.93 15.00 2.58
N LEU A 167 1.73 14.34 1.76
CA LEU A 167 2.54 13.19 2.18
C LEU A 167 3.99 13.64 2.30
N THR A 168 4.55 13.51 3.50
CA THR A 168 5.86 14.08 3.85
C THR A 168 6.77 12.98 4.36
N ASN A 169 7.96 12.87 3.77
CA ASN A 169 9.03 12.02 4.29
C ASN A 169 10.07 12.88 5.02
N MET A 170 10.58 12.42 6.16
CA MET A 170 11.52 13.16 6.99
C MET A 170 12.80 13.59 6.23
N SER A 171 13.22 12.81 5.23
CA SER A 171 14.44 13.05 4.46
C SER A 171 14.19 13.84 3.17
N SER A 172 13.37 13.32 2.26
CA SER A 172 13.14 13.90 0.93
C SER A 172 11.87 13.33 0.30
N ARG A 173 11.21 14.10 -0.57
CA ARG A 173 10.06 13.62 -1.35
C ARG A 173 10.41 12.46 -2.28
N SER A 174 11.67 12.35 -2.71
CA SER A 174 12.17 11.23 -3.52
C SER A 174 12.24 9.90 -2.75
N CYS A 175 12.17 9.95 -1.42
CA CYS A 175 12.15 8.77 -0.55
C CYS A 175 10.73 8.29 -0.25
N ILE A 176 9.69 8.97 -0.76
CA ILE A 176 8.31 8.56 -0.60
C ILE A 176 8.07 7.31 -1.44
N SER A 177 7.62 6.23 -0.81
CA SER A 177 7.25 5.00 -1.51
C SER A 177 5.98 5.22 -2.37
N PRO A 178 6.01 4.87 -3.67
CA PRO A 178 4.83 4.93 -4.52
C PRO A 178 3.67 4.08 -3.97
N ASP A 179 3.97 2.90 -3.41
CA ASP A 179 2.94 1.99 -2.88
C ASP A 179 2.24 2.59 -1.66
N ILE A 180 2.99 3.28 -0.80
CA ILE A 180 2.43 3.99 0.35
C ILE A 180 1.51 5.11 -0.14
N ALA A 181 1.99 5.94 -1.07
CA ALA A 181 1.23 7.06 -1.61
C ALA A 181 -0.08 6.58 -2.27
N ALA A 182 -0.02 5.59 -3.16
CA ALA A 182 -1.19 5.02 -3.81
C ALA A 182 -2.15 4.36 -2.81
N SER A 183 -1.64 3.60 -1.82
CA SER A 183 -2.51 2.98 -0.80
C SER A 183 -3.26 4.01 0.03
N ILE A 184 -2.60 5.12 0.40
CA ILE A 184 -3.24 6.24 1.09
C ILE A 184 -4.31 6.87 0.19
N GLN A 185 -3.99 7.14 -1.09
CA GLN A 185 -4.94 7.72 -2.03
C GLN A 185 -6.16 6.82 -2.25
N ASP A 186 -5.98 5.51 -2.44
CA ASP A 186 -7.08 4.55 -2.61
C ASP A 186 -7.98 4.54 -1.37
N CYS A 187 -7.38 4.41 -0.19
CA CYS A 187 -8.10 4.42 1.07
C CYS A 187 -8.89 5.73 1.27
N LEU A 188 -8.24 6.88 1.09
CA LEU A 188 -8.89 8.19 1.20
C LEU A 188 -10.02 8.36 0.20
N THR A 189 -9.85 7.87 -1.03
CA THR A 189 -10.86 7.94 -2.08
C THR A 189 -12.10 7.14 -1.70
N VAL A 190 -11.92 5.90 -1.25
CA VAL A 190 -13.03 5.03 -0.82
C VAL A 190 -13.73 5.61 0.41
N THR A 191 -12.97 6.06 1.41
CA THR A 191 -13.51 6.69 2.62
C THR A 191 -14.29 7.95 2.28
N LEU A 192 -13.74 8.83 1.44
CA LEU A 192 -14.40 10.06 1.04
C LEU A 192 -15.69 9.79 0.26
N GLN A 193 -15.68 8.81 -0.65
CA GLN A 193 -16.89 8.39 -1.37
C GLN A 193 -17.98 7.91 -0.41
N ALA A 194 -17.62 7.08 0.58
CA ALA A 194 -18.57 6.58 1.57
C ALA A 194 -19.18 7.71 2.39
N VAL A 195 -18.34 8.63 2.90
CA VAL A 195 -18.81 9.77 3.71
C VAL A 195 -19.68 10.72 2.89
N LEU A 196 -19.28 11.08 1.67
CA LEU A 196 -20.10 11.94 0.80
C LEU A 196 -21.42 11.29 0.39
N LYS A 197 -21.41 9.98 0.11
CA LYS A 197 -22.62 9.22 -0.20
C LYS A 197 -23.60 9.24 0.98
N PHE A 198 -23.12 9.04 2.20
CA PHE A 198 -23.93 9.16 3.41
C PHE A 198 -24.62 10.53 3.48
N TYR A 199 -23.88 11.63 3.31
CA TYR A 199 -24.49 12.98 3.33
C TYR A 199 -25.52 13.21 2.22
N LEU A 200 -25.24 12.73 1.01
CA LEU A 200 -26.18 12.87 -0.10
C LEU A 200 -27.50 12.13 0.15
N ILE A 201 -27.43 10.96 0.77
CA ILE A 201 -28.62 10.20 1.19
C ILE A 201 -29.35 10.95 2.31
N SER A 202 -28.63 11.45 3.32
CA SER A 202 -29.22 12.18 4.44
C SER A 202 -29.94 13.47 4.03
N ILE A 203 -29.55 14.08 2.91
CA ILE A 203 -30.19 15.30 2.36
C ILE A 203 -31.34 14.93 1.38
N GLY A 204 -31.71 13.65 1.28
CA GLY A 204 -32.87 13.20 0.52
C GLY A 204 -32.63 13.04 -0.99
N LYS A 205 -31.38 12.93 -1.45
CA LYS A 205 -31.12 12.55 -2.86
C LYS A 205 -31.32 11.04 -3.02
N ASN A 206 -32.24 10.65 -3.90
CA ASN A 206 -32.54 9.24 -4.20
C ASN A 206 -31.29 8.45 -4.60
N HIS A 207 -31.16 7.23 -4.06
CA HIS A 207 -30.04 6.30 -4.30
C HIS A 207 -29.69 6.05 -5.77
N GLN A 208 -30.67 6.16 -6.67
CA GLN A 208 -30.52 5.85 -8.10
C GLN A 208 -29.88 6.98 -8.93
N GLN A 209 -29.67 8.18 -8.38
CA GLN A 209 -29.14 9.33 -9.13
C GLN A 209 -27.71 9.75 -8.73
N VAL A 210 -27.13 9.17 -7.69
CA VAL A 210 -25.80 9.58 -7.22
C VAL A 210 -24.72 8.84 -8.00
N ASN A 211 -24.26 9.44 -9.10
CA ASN A 211 -23.05 8.97 -9.77
C ASN A 211 -21.83 9.24 -8.86
N VAL A 212 -21.40 8.21 -8.11
CA VAL A 212 -20.31 8.27 -7.13
C VAL A 212 -18.99 8.72 -7.77
N SER A 213 -18.76 8.37 -9.04
CA SER A 213 -17.56 8.77 -9.79
C SER A 213 -17.48 10.27 -10.07
N ASN A 214 -18.58 11.01 -9.84
CA ASN A 214 -18.71 12.43 -10.16
C ASN A 214 -18.72 13.35 -8.92
N LEU A 215 -18.47 12.82 -7.71
CA LEU A 215 -18.58 13.59 -6.46
C LEU A 215 -17.43 14.58 -6.27
N PHE A 216 -16.24 14.23 -6.76
CA PHE A 216 -15.05 15.05 -6.71
C PHE A 216 -14.16 14.77 -7.92
N HIS A 217 -13.17 15.63 -8.14
CA HIS A 217 -12.05 15.32 -9.03
C HIS A 217 -10.75 15.39 -8.24
N ILE A 218 -9.75 14.63 -8.70
CA ILE A 218 -8.46 14.49 -8.02
C ILE A 218 -7.40 15.18 -8.87
N GLU A 219 -6.59 16.00 -8.22
CA GLU A 219 -5.37 16.57 -8.77
C GLU A 219 -4.17 16.21 -7.89
N VAL A 220 -2.99 16.17 -8.49
CA VAL A 220 -1.73 15.87 -7.80
C VAL A 220 -0.80 17.05 -7.94
N GLY A 221 0.12 17.22 -6.99
CA GLY A 221 0.95 18.41 -6.98
C GLY A 221 2.16 18.35 -6.08
N GLU A 222 2.85 19.49 -6.02
CA GLU A 222 3.95 19.78 -5.11
C GLU A 222 3.57 20.97 -4.22
N VAL A 223 4.29 21.14 -3.12
CA VAL A 223 4.11 22.33 -2.26
C VAL A 223 4.93 23.48 -2.83
N CYS A 224 4.28 24.61 -3.11
CA CYS A 224 4.91 25.83 -3.58
C CYS A 224 4.35 27.03 -2.81
N CYS A 225 5.22 27.90 -2.31
CA CYS A 225 4.81 29.11 -1.59
C CYS A 225 3.75 28.83 -0.50
N ARG A 226 3.91 27.74 0.28
CA ARG A 226 3.01 27.32 1.38
C ARG A 226 1.62 26.83 0.93
N SER A 227 1.45 26.55 -0.35
CA SER A 227 0.18 26.08 -0.93
C SER A 227 0.42 24.90 -1.87
N PRO A 228 -0.57 24.01 -2.08
CA PRO A 228 -0.43 22.95 -3.04
C PRO A 228 -0.54 23.56 -4.45
N CYS A 229 0.52 23.46 -5.23
CA CYS A 229 0.46 23.70 -6.67
C CYS A 229 0.10 22.37 -7.32
N VAL A 230 -1.06 22.33 -7.95
CA VAL A 230 -1.66 21.11 -8.50
C VAL A 230 -1.79 21.12 -10.02
N ILE A 231 -1.78 19.92 -10.58
CA ILE A 231 -1.97 19.60 -11.98
C ILE A 231 -2.93 18.41 -12.09
N SER A 232 -3.79 18.40 -13.10
CA SER A 232 -4.65 17.25 -13.35
C SER A 232 -3.82 16.01 -13.67
N ILE A 233 -4.25 14.84 -13.19
CA ILE A 233 -3.54 13.57 -13.38
C ILE A 233 -3.28 13.30 -14.87
N SER A 234 -4.27 13.57 -15.73
CA SER A 234 -4.15 13.36 -17.17
C SER A 234 -3.05 14.23 -17.79
N LYS A 235 -2.94 15.49 -17.37
CA LYS A 235 -1.88 16.40 -17.84
C LYS A 235 -0.53 16.01 -17.27
N ALA A 236 -0.45 15.68 -15.98
CA ALA A 236 0.78 15.24 -15.33
C ALA A 236 1.38 13.98 -16.00
N LYS A 237 0.54 13.06 -16.48
CA LYS A 237 0.99 11.87 -17.25
C LYS A 237 1.58 12.21 -18.62
N GLN A 238 1.25 13.36 -19.19
CA GLN A 238 1.65 13.77 -20.54
C GLN A 238 2.84 14.73 -20.54
N THR A 239 3.13 15.38 -19.42
CA THR A 239 4.17 16.40 -19.30
C THR A 239 5.25 15.96 -18.33
N HIS A 240 6.52 16.19 -18.65
CA HIS A 240 7.62 15.97 -17.70
C HIS A 240 7.67 17.08 -16.64
N GLU A 241 7.41 18.31 -17.07
CA GLU A 241 7.43 19.52 -16.25
C GLU A 241 6.16 20.34 -16.49
N TRP A 242 5.79 21.12 -15.48
CA TRP A 242 4.67 22.04 -15.58
C TRP A 242 4.93 23.31 -14.78
N VAL A 243 4.38 24.43 -15.25
CA VAL A 243 4.50 25.73 -14.59
C VAL A 243 3.23 26.00 -13.82
N CYS A 244 3.36 26.30 -12.53
CA CYS A 244 2.22 26.65 -11.69
C CYS A 244 1.77 28.09 -11.90
N ASN A 245 0.64 28.47 -11.30
CA ASN A 245 0.09 29.82 -11.41
C ASN A 245 1.02 30.92 -10.87
N ASN A 246 1.98 30.55 -10.02
CA ASN A 246 2.98 31.47 -9.47
C ASN A 246 4.24 31.58 -10.35
N GLY A 247 4.25 30.95 -11.53
CA GLY A 247 5.39 30.97 -12.46
C GLY A 247 6.54 30.01 -12.09
N ASN A 248 6.40 29.20 -11.04
CA ASN A 248 7.41 28.22 -10.65
C ASN A 248 7.27 26.94 -11.48
N THR A 249 8.40 26.35 -11.86
CA THR A 249 8.45 25.09 -12.61
C THR A 249 8.53 23.91 -11.65
N HIS A 250 7.74 22.87 -11.93
CA HIS A 250 7.60 21.66 -11.13
C HIS A 250 7.76 20.42 -12.00
N PHE A 251 8.22 19.31 -11.41
CA PHE A 251 8.35 18.03 -12.09
C PHE A 251 7.11 17.17 -11.85
N SER A 252 6.59 16.53 -12.90
CA SER A 252 5.41 15.66 -12.78
C SER A 252 5.73 14.30 -12.17
N ARG A 253 7.01 13.91 -12.10
CA ARG A 253 7.45 12.61 -11.57
C ARG A 253 7.01 12.35 -10.13
N ASP A 254 7.27 13.28 -9.21
CA ASP A 254 7.02 13.06 -7.78
C ASP A 254 5.52 13.08 -7.43
N PRO A 255 4.70 14.00 -7.96
CA PRO A 255 3.25 13.96 -7.75
C PRO A 255 2.56 12.70 -8.31
N LEU A 256 3.12 12.07 -9.35
CA LEU A 256 2.56 10.84 -9.93
C LEU A 256 2.74 9.62 -9.02
N LEU A 257 3.53 9.70 -7.94
CA LEU A 257 3.61 8.65 -6.91
C LEU A 257 2.23 8.34 -6.31
N TRP A 258 1.34 9.35 -6.21
CA TRP A 258 -0.05 9.16 -5.75
C TRP A 258 -0.88 8.27 -6.65
N ILE A 259 -0.57 8.25 -7.95
CA ILE A 259 -1.27 7.50 -8.98
C ILE A 259 -0.35 6.36 -9.42
N PHE A 260 0.36 5.74 -8.45
CA PHE A 260 1.08 4.52 -8.71
C PHE A 260 0.07 3.44 -9.08
N ASN A 261 -0.16 3.38 -10.38
CA ASN A 261 -1.13 2.51 -10.96
C ASN A 261 -0.51 1.12 -10.94
N LYS A 262 -1.05 0.21 -10.13
CA LYS A 262 -0.71 -1.22 -10.24
C LYS A 262 -0.97 -1.74 -11.68
N THR A 263 -1.79 -1.03 -12.47
CA THR A 263 -1.99 -1.29 -13.92
C THR A 263 -0.97 -0.62 -14.86
N HIS A 264 0.12 -0.01 -14.37
CA HIS A 264 1.34 0.18 -15.20
C HIS A 264 1.97 -1.16 -15.63
N GLN A 265 1.39 -2.28 -15.20
CA GLN A 265 1.51 -3.61 -15.79
C GLN A 265 0.92 -3.71 -17.22
N GLU A 266 0.09 -2.77 -17.67
CA GLU A 266 -0.45 -2.76 -19.03
C GLU A 266 0.26 -1.71 -19.87
N CYS A 267 0.80 -2.16 -20.99
CA CYS A 267 1.36 -1.29 -22.01
C CYS A 267 0.29 -0.34 -22.57
N SER A 268 0.67 0.89 -22.91
CA SER A 268 -0.18 1.76 -23.73
C SER A 268 -0.59 1.03 -25.00
N SER A 269 -1.78 1.32 -25.54
CA SER A 269 -2.25 0.75 -26.83
C SER A 269 -1.27 0.96 -27.99
N ASN A 270 -0.44 2.00 -27.92
CA ASN A 270 0.62 2.32 -28.90
C ASN A 270 2.03 1.87 -28.47
N CYS A 271 2.15 0.97 -27.48
CA CYS A 271 3.46 0.55 -27.02
C CYS A 271 4.15 -0.27 -28.12
N PRO A 272 5.39 0.07 -28.52
CA PRO A 272 6.10 -0.67 -29.56
C PRO A 272 6.47 -2.11 -29.13
N GLY A 273 6.32 -2.44 -27.84
CA GLY A 273 6.74 -3.69 -27.24
C GLY A 273 8.06 -3.53 -26.48
N LEU A 274 8.74 -4.65 -26.25
CA LEU A 274 10.13 -4.65 -25.80
C LEU A 274 11.03 -4.12 -26.93
N ASP A 275 12.06 -3.37 -26.55
CA ASP A 275 13.12 -2.92 -27.47
C ASP A 275 13.85 -4.13 -28.09
N GLU A 276 14.35 -3.97 -29.32
CA GLU A 276 15.08 -5.01 -30.06
C GLU A 276 16.31 -5.49 -29.27
N SER A 277 16.99 -4.56 -28.58
CA SER A 277 18.11 -4.89 -27.70
C SER A 277 17.72 -5.91 -26.63
N VAL A 278 16.56 -5.72 -26.00
CA VAL A 278 16.01 -6.62 -24.97
C VAL A 278 15.53 -7.95 -25.56
N LEU A 279 14.95 -7.93 -26.76
CA LEU A 279 14.46 -9.14 -27.42
C LEU A 279 15.59 -10.15 -27.70
N THR A 280 16.82 -9.69 -27.89
CA THR A 280 17.99 -10.57 -28.05
C THR A 280 18.51 -11.18 -26.75
N MET A 281 18.10 -10.64 -25.58
CA MET A 281 18.57 -11.13 -24.28
C MET A 281 17.95 -12.48 -23.90
N SER A 282 18.71 -13.29 -23.15
CA SER A 282 18.18 -14.52 -22.54
C SER A 282 17.33 -14.18 -21.31
N PRO A 283 16.12 -14.75 -21.18
CA PRO A 283 15.29 -14.57 -19.99
C PRO A 283 15.94 -15.18 -18.73
N SER A 284 15.77 -14.53 -17.58
CA SER A 284 16.16 -15.06 -16.27
C SER A 284 15.10 -16.03 -15.77
N GLU A 285 15.41 -16.85 -14.76
CA GLU A 285 14.41 -17.74 -14.16
C GLU A 285 13.26 -16.97 -13.52
N GLN A 286 13.53 -15.77 -12.99
CA GLN A 286 12.52 -14.82 -12.52
C GLN A 286 11.60 -14.35 -13.65
N HIS A 287 12.15 -14.02 -14.82
CA HIS A 287 11.33 -13.67 -15.99
C HIS A 287 10.39 -14.82 -16.38
N LEU A 288 10.90 -16.05 -16.38
CA LEU A 288 10.09 -17.23 -16.72
C LEU A 288 9.02 -17.52 -15.65
N SER A 289 9.35 -17.38 -14.37
CA SER A 289 8.37 -17.55 -13.30
C SER A 289 7.23 -16.53 -13.39
N ARG A 290 7.55 -15.25 -13.63
CA ARG A 290 6.54 -14.20 -13.81
C ARG A 290 5.69 -14.42 -15.05
N LEU A 291 6.29 -14.88 -16.14
CA LEU A 291 5.53 -15.28 -17.33
C LEU A 291 4.56 -16.42 -17.00
N ALA A 292 5.00 -17.44 -16.24
CA ALA A 292 4.13 -18.53 -15.79
C ALA A 292 2.93 -18.04 -14.99
N TYR A 293 3.05 -16.99 -14.17
CA TYR A 293 1.92 -16.42 -13.43
C TYR A 293 0.83 -15.83 -14.33
N GLN A 294 1.19 -15.32 -15.51
CA GLN A 294 0.23 -14.69 -16.42
C GLN A 294 -0.48 -15.67 -17.35
N LEU A 295 0.06 -16.88 -17.52
CA LEU A 295 -0.49 -17.88 -18.44
C LEU A 295 -1.43 -18.83 -17.69
N ASN A 296 -2.53 -19.23 -18.32
CA ASN A 296 -3.25 -20.42 -17.87
C ASN A 296 -2.46 -21.69 -18.28
N ILE A 297 -2.84 -22.86 -17.75
CA ILE A 297 -2.10 -24.10 -17.99
C ILE A 297 -2.10 -24.51 -19.47
N GLN A 298 -3.21 -24.29 -20.18
CA GLN A 298 -3.38 -24.64 -21.59
C GLN A 298 -2.52 -23.74 -22.50
N SER A 299 -2.59 -22.41 -22.30
CA SER A 299 -1.74 -21.44 -23.00
C SER A 299 -0.26 -21.71 -22.75
N CYS A 300 0.12 -22.13 -21.53
CA CYS A 300 1.50 -22.50 -21.24
C CYS A 300 1.94 -23.79 -21.97
N ARG A 301 1.06 -24.80 -22.05
CA ARG A 301 1.33 -26.03 -22.81
C ARG A 301 1.56 -25.71 -24.28
N GLU A 302 0.66 -24.93 -24.89
CA GLU A 302 0.76 -24.51 -26.28
C GLU A 302 2.02 -23.68 -26.53
N LEU A 303 2.35 -22.76 -25.61
CA LEU A 303 3.57 -21.96 -25.68
C LEU A 303 4.83 -22.84 -25.71
N ILE A 304 4.93 -23.80 -24.80
CA ILE A 304 6.08 -24.69 -24.66
C ILE A 304 6.26 -25.59 -25.90
N ILE A 305 5.16 -26.07 -26.47
CA ILE A 305 5.17 -26.82 -27.74
C ILE A 305 5.69 -25.94 -28.88
N ASN A 306 5.21 -24.69 -29.01
CA ASN A 306 5.69 -23.73 -30.02
C ASN A 306 7.17 -23.35 -29.84
N LEU A 307 7.66 -23.39 -28.60
CA LEU A 307 9.06 -23.20 -28.27
C LEU A 307 9.95 -24.40 -28.65
N GLY A 308 9.36 -25.51 -29.11
CA GLY A 308 10.04 -26.69 -29.64
C GLY A 308 10.23 -27.83 -28.64
N ILE A 309 9.50 -27.82 -27.53
CA ILE A 309 9.47 -28.94 -26.58
C ILE A 309 8.44 -29.97 -27.04
N GLN A 310 8.79 -31.26 -26.94
CA GLN A 310 7.91 -32.33 -27.40
C GLN A 310 6.77 -32.55 -26.41
N LEU A 311 5.65 -33.09 -26.91
CA LEU A 311 4.48 -33.35 -26.07
C LEU A 311 4.81 -34.32 -24.92
N ASN A 312 5.62 -35.35 -25.18
CA ASN A 312 6.03 -36.31 -24.15
C ASN A 312 6.80 -35.64 -23.01
N ASP A 313 7.67 -34.66 -23.31
CA ASP A 313 8.39 -33.93 -22.25
C ASP A 313 7.42 -33.12 -21.38
N TRP A 314 6.38 -32.54 -21.98
CA TRP A 314 5.34 -31.84 -21.22
C TRP A 314 4.61 -32.80 -20.29
N GLU A 315 4.20 -33.96 -20.79
CA GLU A 315 3.50 -34.99 -20.02
C GLU A 315 4.37 -35.50 -18.86
N ASP A 316 5.67 -35.68 -19.07
CA ASP A 316 6.63 -36.05 -18.04
C ASP A 316 6.73 -34.98 -16.92
N ILE A 317 6.75 -33.70 -17.29
CA ILE A 317 6.77 -32.58 -16.34
C ILE A 317 5.45 -32.49 -15.58
N GLU A 318 4.31 -32.60 -16.28
CA GLU A 318 2.99 -32.59 -15.69
C GLU A 318 2.80 -33.74 -14.71
N TYR A 319 3.29 -34.93 -15.05
CA TYR A 319 3.30 -36.10 -14.17
C TYR A 319 4.17 -35.85 -12.93
N SER A 320 5.40 -35.34 -13.12
CA SER A 320 6.38 -35.11 -12.05
C SER A 320 5.95 -34.06 -11.01
N TYR A 321 5.19 -33.06 -11.46
CA TYR A 321 4.73 -31.94 -10.62
C TYR A 321 3.22 -31.94 -10.39
N THR A 322 2.59 -33.12 -10.47
CA THR A 322 1.14 -33.29 -10.38
C THR A 322 0.56 -32.56 -9.17
N ARG A 323 -0.56 -31.85 -9.38
CA ARG A 323 -1.39 -31.10 -8.39
C ARG A 323 -1.09 -29.60 -8.20
N MET A 324 -0.10 -29.02 -8.89
CA MET A 324 0.17 -27.58 -8.77
C MET A 324 0.36 -26.90 -10.14
N PRO A 325 -0.72 -26.34 -10.73
CA PRO A 325 -0.67 -25.75 -12.07
C PRO A 325 0.42 -24.69 -12.24
N LEU A 326 0.70 -23.88 -11.21
CA LEU A 326 1.76 -22.87 -11.27
C LEU A 326 3.15 -23.51 -11.35
N ILE A 327 3.43 -24.55 -10.57
CA ILE A 327 4.72 -25.24 -10.57
C ILE A 327 4.96 -25.88 -11.93
N ILE A 328 3.97 -26.58 -12.49
CA ILE A 328 4.07 -27.20 -13.81
C ILE A 328 4.51 -26.16 -14.87
N LYS A 329 3.87 -24.99 -14.90
CA LYS A 329 4.22 -23.89 -15.82
C LYS A 329 5.65 -23.39 -15.62
N ILE A 330 6.07 -23.17 -14.37
CA ILE A 330 7.42 -22.71 -14.03
C ILE A 330 8.47 -23.74 -14.49
N MET A 331 8.23 -25.02 -14.19
CA MET A 331 9.17 -26.09 -14.53
C MET A 331 9.26 -26.31 -16.03
N ALA A 332 8.13 -26.25 -16.75
CA ALA A 332 8.12 -26.34 -18.21
C ALA A 332 8.93 -25.21 -18.88
N LEU A 333 8.75 -23.95 -18.46
CA LEU A 333 9.50 -22.83 -19.01
C LEU A 333 11.01 -22.92 -18.68
N ASN A 334 11.37 -23.37 -17.48
CA ASN A 334 12.77 -23.58 -17.12
C ASN A 334 13.39 -24.75 -17.88
N PHE A 335 12.65 -25.84 -18.06
CA PHE A 335 13.06 -26.96 -18.90
C PHE A 335 13.33 -26.53 -20.33
N TRP A 336 12.48 -25.66 -20.91
CA TRP A 336 12.76 -25.07 -22.22
C TRP A 336 14.07 -24.29 -22.27
N LYS A 337 14.35 -23.51 -21.22
CA LYS A 337 15.57 -22.68 -21.13
C LYS A 337 16.83 -23.52 -21.05
N THR A 338 16.80 -24.66 -20.38
CA THR A 338 17.97 -25.53 -20.19
C THR A 338 18.11 -26.60 -21.27
N LYS A 339 17.02 -27.01 -21.92
CA LYS A 339 17.05 -28.04 -22.97
C LYS A 339 17.69 -27.54 -24.25
N ASN A 340 18.67 -28.29 -24.73
CA ASN A 340 19.24 -28.12 -26.06
C ASN A 340 18.23 -28.56 -27.12
N ILE A 341 17.71 -27.60 -27.88
CA ILE A 341 16.78 -27.84 -28.99
C ILE A 341 17.56 -27.69 -30.30
N VAL A 342 17.56 -28.75 -31.11
CA VAL A 342 18.25 -28.79 -32.40
C VAL A 342 17.74 -27.64 -33.29
N GLY A 343 18.65 -26.83 -33.83
CA GLY A 343 18.32 -25.67 -34.68
C GLY A 343 17.91 -24.40 -33.93
N ARG A 344 17.82 -24.42 -32.59
CA ARG A 344 17.52 -23.22 -31.76
C ARG A 344 18.45 -23.15 -30.53
N PRO A 345 19.76 -22.88 -30.73
CA PRO A 345 20.73 -22.83 -29.63
C PRO A 345 20.56 -21.59 -28.74
N ASN A 346 20.11 -20.47 -29.31
CA ASN A 346 19.94 -19.22 -28.57
C ASN A 346 18.53 -19.14 -28.01
N LYS A 347 18.41 -19.13 -26.67
CA LYS A 347 17.16 -18.90 -25.93
C LYS A 347 17.05 -17.42 -25.62
N SER A 348 16.08 -16.74 -26.21
CA SER A 348 15.91 -15.29 -26.12
C SER A 348 14.47 -14.90 -25.86
N PHE A 349 14.26 -13.65 -25.44
CA PHE A 349 12.93 -13.05 -25.39
C PHE A 349 12.23 -13.03 -26.74
N ASN A 350 12.97 -12.98 -27.86
CA ASN A 350 12.39 -13.09 -29.19
C ASN A 350 11.72 -14.46 -29.42
N ASN A 351 12.33 -15.55 -28.95
CA ASN A 351 11.72 -16.88 -29.05
C ASN A 351 10.41 -16.96 -28.24
N LEU A 352 10.40 -16.39 -27.03
CA LEU A 352 9.18 -16.29 -26.23
C LEU A 352 8.12 -15.45 -26.92
N LEU A 353 8.50 -14.32 -27.53
CA LEU A 353 7.58 -13.44 -28.23
C LEU A 353 6.92 -14.15 -29.42
N ASP A 354 7.70 -14.86 -30.23
CA ASP A 354 7.19 -15.57 -31.40
C ASP A 354 6.28 -16.73 -31.01
N ALA A 355 6.62 -17.45 -29.94
CA ALA A 355 5.77 -18.51 -29.43
C ALA A 355 4.48 -17.97 -28.78
N LEU A 356 4.52 -16.83 -28.09
CA LEU A 356 3.33 -16.18 -27.52
C LEU A 356 2.35 -15.71 -28.61
N LYS A 357 2.87 -15.19 -29.73
CA LYS A 357 2.03 -14.83 -30.89
C LYS A 357 1.24 -16.03 -31.42
N ALA A 358 1.82 -17.23 -31.40
CA ALA A 358 1.18 -18.46 -31.85
C ALA A 358 0.03 -18.92 -30.93
N VAL A 359 0.05 -18.52 -29.65
CA VAL A 359 -0.97 -18.84 -28.63
C VAL A 359 -2.08 -17.76 -28.59
N GLY A 360 -1.97 -16.71 -29.41
CA GLY A 360 -2.93 -15.60 -29.42
C GLY A 360 -2.74 -14.60 -28.27
N ASP A 361 -1.63 -14.71 -27.52
CA ASP A 361 -1.32 -13.82 -26.42
C ASP A 361 -0.59 -12.56 -26.90
N THR A 362 -0.88 -11.43 -26.23
CA THR A 362 -0.44 -10.11 -26.72
C THR A 362 1.05 -9.86 -26.51
N ARG A 363 1.66 -9.12 -27.45
CA ARG A 363 3.06 -8.62 -27.42
C ARG A 363 3.43 -7.89 -26.11
N HIS A 364 2.44 -7.47 -25.33
CA HIS A 364 2.60 -6.72 -24.09
C HIS A 364 2.83 -7.59 -22.86
N LEU A 365 2.57 -8.89 -22.93
CA LEU A 365 2.81 -9.81 -21.82
C LEU A 365 4.28 -9.81 -21.39
N LEU A 366 5.20 -9.82 -22.35
CA LEU A 366 6.64 -9.76 -22.08
C LEU A 366 7.10 -8.38 -21.58
N CYS A 367 6.40 -7.30 -21.95
CA CYS A 367 6.68 -5.97 -21.42
C CYS A 367 6.40 -5.91 -19.92
N LYS A 368 5.29 -6.53 -19.49
CA LYS A 368 4.93 -6.66 -18.07
C LYS A 368 6.00 -7.43 -17.30
N VAL A 369 6.37 -8.61 -17.80
CA VAL A 369 7.39 -9.48 -17.20
C VAL A 369 8.75 -8.77 -17.04
N PHE A 370 9.16 -7.99 -18.06
CA PHE A 370 10.45 -7.30 -18.06
C PHE A 370 10.46 -6.02 -17.21
N ARG A 371 9.38 -5.23 -17.20
CA ARG A 371 9.27 -4.01 -16.37
C ARG A 371 9.27 -4.34 -14.88
N GLU A 372 8.60 -5.43 -14.49
CA GLU A 372 8.60 -5.91 -13.10
C GLU A 372 10.01 -6.31 -12.59
N TYR A 373 10.99 -6.49 -13.49
CA TYR A 373 12.38 -6.80 -13.16
C TYR A 373 13.24 -5.56 -12.95
N THR A 374 13.07 -4.53 -13.78
CA THR A 374 13.92 -3.32 -13.76
C THR A 374 13.60 -2.40 -12.57
N HIS A 375 12.32 -2.24 -12.22
CA HIS A 375 11.91 -1.39 -11.08
C HIS A 375 12.50 -1.82 -9.72
N LEU A 376 12.93 -3.08 -9.57
CA LEU A 376 13.47 -3.60 -8.32
C LEU A 376 14.97 -3.35 -8.13
N LEU A 377 15.71 -3.22 -9.23
CA LEU A 377 17.15 -2.99 -9.16
C LEU A 377 17.45 -1.58 -8.66
N ASP A 378 16.58 -0.61 -8.96
CA ASP A 378 16.75 0.79 -8.58
C ASP A 378 16.43 1.08 -7.09
N ILE A 379 15.66 0.22 -6.42
CA ILE A 379 15.27 0.44 -5.00
C ILE A 379 16.28 -0.20 -4.02
N ALA A 380 17.20 -1.03 -4.52
CA ALA A 380 18.14 -1.79 -3.69
C ALA A 380 19.23 -0.94 -2.99
N ASP A 381 19.39 0.33 -3.35
CA ASP A 381 20.41 1.23 -2.78
C ASP A 381 19.95 2.03 -1.54
N VAL A 382 18.71 1.87 -1.09
CA VAL A 382 18.23 2.51 0.14
C VAL A 382 18.61 1.66 1.35
N ARG A 383 19.31 2.26 2.33
CA ARG A 383 19.86 1.59 3.53
C ARG A 383 18.80 0.76 4.26
N LEU A 384 18.86 -0.56 4.14
CA LEU A 384 17.92 -1.49 4.74
C LEU A 384 18.64 -2.47 5.66
N GLN A 385 18.03 -2.73 6.83
CA GLN A 385 18.54 -3.65 7.85
C GLN A 385 18.75 -5.05 7.26
N SER A 386 19.85 -5.70 7.66
CA SER A 386 20.10 -7.12 7.36
C SER A 386 19.03 -7.98 8.02
N SER A 387 18.53 -9.00 7.32
CA SER A 387 17.57 -9.96 7.88
C SER A 387 18.14 -10.66 9.12
N THR A 388 17.47 -10.52 10.27
CA THR A 388 17.85 -11.23 11.50
C THR A 388 17.50 -12.71 11.38
N ASP A 389 18.31 -13.58 12.00
CA ASP A 389 18.10 -15.03 11.95
C ASP A 389 16.74 -15.45 12.52
N ASP A 390 16.26 -14.74 13.53
CA ASP A 390 14.98 -15.03 14.20
C ASP A 390 13.78 -14.87 13.26
N VAL A 391 13.82 -13.85 12.39
CA VAL A 391 12.76 -13.62 11.38
C VAL A 391 12.74 -14.72 10.34
N LEU A 392 13.92 -15.14 9.87
CA LEU A 392 14.03 -16.20 8.88
C LEU A 392 13.62 -17.57 9.44
N GLN A 393 13.75 -17.79 10.74
CA GLN A 393 13.28 -19.00 11.42
C GLN A 393 11.76 -19.00 11.66
N GLY A 394 11.15 -17.84 11.88
CA GLY A 394 9.71 -17.72 12.10
C GLY A 394 8.88 -17.76 10.82
N LEU A 395 9.41 -17.20 9.73
CA LEU A 395 8.70 -17.05 8.45
C LEU A 395 8.17 -18.36 7.83
N PRO A 396 8.90 -19.49 7.82
CA PRO A 396 8.42 -20.74 7.20
C PRO A 396 7.10 -21.27 7.77
N LYS A 397 6.74 -20.91 9.01
CA LYS A 397 5.46 -21.32 9.63
C LYS A 397 4.24 -20.66 8.98
N ASN A 398 4.44 -19.50 8.35
CA ASN A 398 3.39 -18.68 7.74
C ASN A 398 3.36 -18.81 6.22
N LEU A 399 4.23 -19.64 5.66
CA LEU A 399 4.36 -19.83 4.23
C LEU A 399 3.82 -21.22 3.87
N GLY A 400 2.79 -21.23 3.01
CA GLY A 400 2.22 -22.46 2.48
C GLY A 400 3.14 -23.11 1.43
N ASN A 401 2.54 -23.74 0.42
CA ASN A 401 3.30 -24.39 -0.64
C ASN A 401 3.83 -23.38 -1.68
N CYS A 402 4.83 -22.59 -1.29
CA CYS A 402 5.40 -21.53 -2.11
C CYS A 402 6.92 -21.58 -2.23
N ALA A 403 7.54 -22.70 -1.85
CA ALA A 403 8.99 -22.87 -1.87
C ALA A 403 9.61 -22.52 -3.23
N ILE A 404 9.10 -23.11 -4.32
CA ILE A 404 9.60 -22.86 -5.68
C ILE A 404 9.48 -21.39 -6.11
N PRO A 405 8.28 -20.79 -6.16
CA PRO A 405 8.16 -19.40 -6.60
C PRO A 405 8.93 -18.42 -5.69
N LEU A 406 9.00 -18.68 -4.39
CA LEU A 406 9.77 -17.85 -3.45
C LEU A 406 11.26 -17.94 -3.72
N GLY A 407 11.80 -19.15 -3.88
CA GLY A 407 13.22 -19.35 -4.17
C GLY A 407 13.65 -18.64 -5.46
N ILE A 408 12.81 -18.72 -6.51
CA ILE A 408 13.08 -18.04 -7.78
C ILE A 408 13.07 -16.52 -7.61
N GLU A 409 12.06 -15.93 -6.95
CA GLU A 409 12.02 -14.49 -6.73
C GLU A 409 13.19 -14.00 -5.84
N LEU A 410 13.69 -14.84 -4.93
CA LEU A 410 14.91 -14.57 -4.15
C LEU A 410 16.21 -14.72 -4.95
N GLY A 411 16.16 -15.26 -6.17
CA GLY A 411 17.28 -15.43 -7.08
C GLY A 411 18.08 -16.71 -6.87
N ILE A 412 17.48 -17.72 -6.24
CA ILE A 412 18.03 -19.08 -6.13
C ILE A 412 17.72 -19.82 -7.42
N SER A 413 18.69 -20.59 -7.93
CA SER A 413 18.46 -21.37 -9.16
C SER A 413 17.46 -22.48 -8.94
N VAL A 414 16.65 -22.77 -9.97
CA VAL A 414 15.68 -23.87 -9.96
C VAL A 414 16.34 -25.21 -9.58
N SER A 415 17.54 -25.49 -10.10
CA SER A 415 18.30 -26.69 -9.73
C SER A 415 18.55 -26.80 -8.22
N SER A 416 18.91 -25.70 -7.56
CA SER A 416 19.13 -25.70 -6.12
C SER A 416 17.82 -25.83 -5.34
N ILE A 417 16.72 -25.31 -5.87
CA ILE A 417 15.40 -25.49 -5.27
C ILE A 417 14.96 -26.96 -5.37
N GLU A 418 15.16 -27.60 -6.52
CA GLU A 418 14.87 -29.03 -6.72
C GLU A 418 15.65 -29.90 -5.72
N GLU A 419 16.95 -29.63 -5.52
CA GLU A 419 17.75 -30.31 -4.48
C GLU A 419 17.14 -30.18 -3.08
N THR A 420 16.61 -28.99 -2.75
CA THR A 420 15.93 -28.76 -1.47
C THR A 420 14.65 -29.59 -1.37
N MET A 421 13.87 -29.69 -2.45
CA MET A 421 12.65 -30.48 -2.49
C MET A 421 12.94 -31.98 -2.39
N THR A 422 14.01 -32.46 -3.02
CA THR A 422 14.46 -33.85 -2.92
C THR A 422 14.94 -34.17 -1.50
N ARG A 423 15.65 -33.24 -0.85
CA ARG A 423 16.14 -33.41 0.53
C ARG A 423 15.02 -33.39 1.56
N HIS A 424 13.98 -32.59 1.33
CA HIS A 424 12.86 -32.40 2.24
C HIS A 424 11.53 -32.73 1.55
N PRO A 425 11.30 -34.00 1.16
CA PRO A 425 10.11 -34.37 0.41
C PRO A 425 8.85 -34.19 1.26
N ARG A 426 7.87 -33.44 0.75
CA ARG A 426 6.59 -33.11 1.41
C ARG A 426 6.68 -32.26 2.70
N ASP A 427 7.88 -31.91 3.15
CA ASP A 427 8.10 -31.06 4.31
C ASP A 427 8.27 -29.60 3.90
N MET A 428 7.13 -28.91 3.76
CA MET A 428 7.09 -27.52 3.28
C MET A 428 7.88 -26.57 4.19
N TYR A 429 7.84 -26.79 5.51
CA TYR A 429 8.55 -25.97 6.48
C TYR A 429 10.07 -26.04 6.23
N ASN A 430 10.62 -27.26 6.14
CA ASN A 430 12.05 -27.44 5.91
C ASN A 430 12.48 -27.05 4.49
N GLN A 431 11.60 -27.19 3.49
CA GLN A 431 11.87 -26.66 2.15
C GLN A 431 12.05 -25.14 2.17
N ILE A 432 11.10 -24.42 2.78
CA ILE A 432 11.15 -22.95 2.85
C ILE A 432 12.31 -22.48 3.72
N SER A 433 12.56 -23.11 4.86
CA SER A 433 13.69 -22.81 5.73
C SER A 433 15.04 -22.98 5.00
N ASP A 434 15.21 -24.07 4.26
CA ASP A 434 16.43 -24.30 3.47
C ASP A 434 16.58 -23.28 2.34
N ILE A 435 15.49 -22.88 1.67
CA ILE A 435 15.50 -21.82 0.65
C ILE A 435 15.93 -20.48 1.26
N LEU A 436 15.34 -20.06 2.38
CA LEU A 436 15.72 -18.80 3.02
C LEU A 436 17.19 -18.80 3.48
N ARG A 437 17.66 -19.94 3.98
CA ARG A 437 19.07 -20.15 4.33
C ARG A 437 19.98 -20.05 3.10
N LYS A 438 19.64 -20.74 2.01
CA LYS A 438 20.38 -20.68 0.73
C LYS A 438 20.39 -19.27 0.15
N TRP A 439 19.29 -18.52 0.28
CA TRP A 439 19.23 -17.13 -0.16
C TRP A 439 20.18 -16.26 0.66
N LYS A 440 20.17 -16.39 1.99
CA LYS A 440 21.07 -15.66 2.89
C LYS A 440 22.55 -15.96 2.61
N THR A 441 22.90 -17.20 2.28
CA THR A 441 24.31 -17.60 2.04
C THR A 441 24.78 -17.30 0.60
N SER A 442 23.93 -17.48 -0.40
CA SER A 442 24.26 -17.24 -1.82
C SER A 442 24.43 -15.76 -2.18
N THR A 443 23.86 -14.86 -1.37
CA THR A 443 24.03 -13.40 -1.49
C THR A 443 25.28 -12.87 -0.80
N CYS A 444 25.91 -13.65 0.09
CA CYS A 444 27.21 -13.28 0.67
C CYS A 444 28.37 -13.37 -0.35
N SER A 445 28.21 -14.14 -1.44
CA SER A 445 29.24 -14.31 -2.49
C SER A 445 29.03 -13.39 -3.71
N ARG A 446 27.80 -12.91 -3.92
CA ARG A 446 27.43 -11.95 -4.98
C ARG A 446 27.10 -10.63 -4.31
N LYS A 447 27.93 -9.58 -4.47
CA LYS A 447 27.91 -8.20 -3.91
C LYS A 447 26.59 -7.54 -3.40
N VAL A 448 25.40 -8.10 -3.66
CA VAL A 448 24.08 -7.68 -3.18
C VAL A 448 23.73 -8.39 -1.87
N LYS A 449 23.71 -7.67 -0.75
CA LYS A 449 23.35 -8.21 0.57
C LYS A 449 21.87 -8.62 0.64
N PRO A 450 21.52 -9.68 1.38
CA PRO A 450 20.12 -10.01 1.66
C PRO A 450 19.52 -8.96 2.58
N THR A 451 18.43 -8.33 2.15
CA THR A 451 17.70 -7.31 2.92
C THR A 451 16.26 -7.76 3.15
N ILE A 452 15.67 -7.32 4.26
CA ILE A 452 14.26 -7.60 4.56
C ILE A 452 13.34 -7.07 3.47
N TYR A 453 13.65 -5.90 2.91
CA TYR A 453 12.89 -5.35 1.79
C TYR A 453 12.86 -6.28 0.58
N LYS A 454 14.01 -6.87 0.20
CA LYS A 454 14.05 -7.83 -0.91
C LYS A 454 13.22 -9.07 -0.63
N LEU A 455 13.19 -9.51 0.63
CA LEU A 455 12.32 -10.61 1.06
C LEU A 455 10.84 -10.22 1.01
N MET A 456 10.48 -9.02 1.47
CA MET A 456 9.12 -8.50 1.40
C MET A 456 8.63 -8.40 -0.04
N LEU A 457 9.44 -7.88 -0.95
CA LEU A 457 9.11 -7.82 -2.38
C LEU A 457 8.90 -9.21 -3.00
N ALA A 458 9.74 -10.18 -2.63
CA ALA A 458 9.56 -11.56 -3.09
C ALA A 458 8.26 -12.15 -2.54
N LEU A 459 7.93 -11.89 -1.27
CA LEU A 459 6.70 -12.38 -0.63
C LEU A 459 5.44 -11.71 -1.15
N GLU A 460 5.48 -10.42 -1.46
CA GLU A 460 4.34 -9.71 -2.07
C GLU A 460 3.86 -10.38 -3.35
N ARG A 461 4.80 -10.96 -4.11
CA ARG A 461 4.53 -11.59 -5.40
C ARG A 461 4.10 -13.04 -5.29
N VAL A 462 4.49 -13.69 -4.21
CA VAL A 462 4.42 -15.16 -4.10
C VAL A 462 3.42 -15.60 -3.03
N HIS A 463 3.32 -14.87 -1.92
CA HIS A 463 2.53 -15.26 -0.76
C HIS A 463 2.19 -14.07 0.15
N THR A 464 0.98 -13.51 0.00
CA THR A 464 0.51 -12.33 0.75
C THR A 464 0.59 -12.51 2.27
N GLY A 465 0.21 -13.67 2.81
CA GLY A 465 0.31 -13.92 4.26
C GLY A 465 1.74 -13.93 4.81
N GLY A 466 2.73 -14.17 3.95
CA GLY A 466 4.14 -14.06 4.34
C GLY A 466 4.62 -12.62 4.37
N LEU A 467 4.13 -11.81 3.42
CA LEU A 467 4.36 -10.37 3.41
C LEU A 467 3.74 -9.73 4.66
N ASP A 468 2.51 -10.09 4.98
CA ASP A 468 1.80 -9.55 6.15
C ASP A 468 2.57 -9.85 7.45
N TYR A 469 3.07 -11.09 7.62
CA TYR A 469 3.94 -11.43 8.74
C TYR A 469 5.21 -10.56 8.84
N LEU A 470 5.87 -10.25 7.72
CA LEU A 470 7.03 -9.35 7.75
C LEU A 470 6.67 -7.89 8.00
N LYS A 471 5.52 -7.44 7.48
CA LYS A 471 5.00 -6.11 7.78
C LYS A 471 4.71 -5.97 9.27
N ASP A 472 4.13 -6.98 9.90
CA ASP A 472 3.87 -6.98 11.33
C ASP A 472 5.15 -6.87 12.16
N ILE A 473 6.24 -7.53 11.74
CA ILE A 473 7.52 -7.49 12.46
C ILE A 473 8.30 -6.18 12.25
N TYR A 474 8.34 -5.66 11.02
CA TYR A 474 9.26 -4.56 10.65
C TYR A 474 8.58 -3.21 10.40
N LEU A 475 7.30 -3.19 10.08
CA LEU A 475 6.50 -1.96 9.94
C LEU A 475 5.54 -1.77 11.12
N GLY A 476 5.40 -2.79 11.97
CA GLY A 476 4.72 -2.71 13.26
C GLY A 476 5.61 -2.26 14.43
N GLN A 477 6.89 -1.95 14.17
CA GLN A 477 7.83 -1.28 15.08
C GLN A 477 7.98 0.18 14.70
#